data_AF-A0A7W6DP53-F1
#
_entry.id   AF-A0A7W6DP53-F1
#
_cell.length_a   1.000
_cell.length_b   1.000
_cell.length_c   1.000
_cell.angle_alpha   90.00
_cell.angle_beta   90.00
_cell.angle_gamma   90.00
#
_symmetry.space_group_name_H-M   'P 1'
#
loop_
_entity.id
_entity.type
_entity.pdbx_description
1 polymer ?
#
loop_
_entity_poly.entity_id
_entity_poly.type
_entity_poly.pdbx_seq_one_letter_code
_entity_poly.pdbx_strand_id
1 'polypeptide(L)'
;MKDSKEADRFNGKWGVITVNERLPSRGEQIARARAWGVTESMLGRRDISALIIDDVTGKRTTNWPGLLAARASFLDTMGAILPAGDQVFFATPLCVGFSPSHARQTIERLWSCGMMVYVHTVRGNGSALYAEGDDITDLLEMVAAEQNAANVRKSRNKS
;
A
#
# COMPACT_ATOMS: atom_id res chain seq x y z
N MET A 1 -18.24 -30.92 22.08
CA MET A 1 -18.80 -30.04 21.05
C MET A 1 -19.13 -28.69 21.68
N LYS A 2 -18.36 -27.66 21.35
CA LYS A 2 -18.81 -26.26 21.29
C LYS A 2 -17.99 -25.63 20.16
N ASP A 3 -18.36 -26.02 18.94
CA ASP A 3 -18.00 -25.30 17.74
C ASP A 3 -18.70 -23.95 17.78
N SER A 4 -17.92 -22.89 17.93
CA SER A 4 -18.28 -21.57 17.41
C SER A 4 -16.96 -20.89 17.07
N LYS A 5 -16.42 -21.19 15.88
CA LYS A 5 -15.47 -20.27 15.25
C LYS A 5 -16.22 -18.96 15.09
N GLU A 6 -15.97 -17.98 15.95
CA GLU A 6 -16.24 -16.59 15.60
C GLU A 6 -15.63 -16.38 14.22
N ALA A 7 -16.46 -16.10 13.23
CA ALA A 7 -15.95 -15.64 11.95
C ALA A 7 -15.07 -14.42 12.24
N ASP A 8 -13.78 -14.50 11.91
CA ASP A 8 -12.82 -13.42 12.13
C ASP A 8 -13.44 -12.11 11.65
N ARG A 9 -13.86 -11.26 12.59
CA ARG A 9 -14.43 -9.96 12.24
C ARG A 9 -13.32 -9.15 11.58
N PHE A 10 -13.67 -8.50 10.47
CA PHE A 10 -12.74 -7.61 9.79
C PHE A 10 -12.22 -6.56 10.79
N ASN A 11 -10.90 -6.37 10.81
CA ASN A 11 -10.21 -5.59 11.84
C ASN A 11 -9.83 -4.17 11.39
N GLY A 12 -10.41 -3.68 10.29
CA GLY A 12 -10.13 -2.36 9.74
C GLY A 12 -8.77 -2.25 9.03
N LYS A 13 -8.03 -3.36 8.83
CA LYS A 13 -6.71 -3.35 8.19
C LYS A 13 -6.78 -3.83 6.75
N TRP A 14 -6.44 -2.93 5.84
CA TRP A 14 -6.31 -3.18 4.41
C TRP A 14 -4.83 -3.25 4.00
N GLY A 15 -4.51 -4.02 2.97
CA GLY A 15 -3.16 -4.07 2.39
C GLY A 15 -3.16 -3.74 0.92
N VAL A 16 -2.42 -2.70 0.53
CA VAL A 16 -2.20 -2.37 -0.88
C VAL A 16 -0.87 -2.96 -1.33
N ILE A 17 -0.95 -3.90 -2.28
CA ILE A 17 0.18 -4.64 -2.84
C ILE A 17 0.46 -4.11 -4.24
N THR A 18 1.62 -3.49 -4.43
CA THR A 18 1.98 -2.86 -5.71
C THR A 18 3.13 -3.64 -6.33
N VAL A 19 2.86 -4.38 -7.39
CA VAL A 19 3.86 -5.23 -8.04
C VAL A 19 4.55 -4.45 -9.16
N ASN A 20 5.85 -4.22 -8.99
CA ASN A 20 6.72 -3.59 -9.97
C ASN A 20 8.17 -4.03 -9.71
N GLU A 21 9.04 -4.01 -10.73
CA GLU A 21 10.44 -4.44 -10.64
C GLU A 21 11.29 -3.59 -9.69
N ARG A 22 10.80 -2.43 -9.29
CA ARG A 22 11.48 -1.50 -8.36
C ARG A 22 11.08 -1.71 -6.89
N LEU A 23 10.05 -2.51 -6.64
CA LEU A 23 9.41 -2.69 -5.34
C LEU A 23 9.75 -4.08 -4.78
N PRO A 24 9.54 -4.33 -3.48
CA PRO A 24 9.60 -5.69 -2.94
C PRO A 24 8.69 -6.63 -3.72
N SER A 25 9.01 -7.91 -3.76
CA SER A 25 8.21 -8.89 -4.48
C SER A 25 6.77 -8.95 -3.93
N ARG A 26 5.83 -9.41 -4.76
CA ARG A 26 4.44 -9.64 -4.33
C ARG A 26 4.36 -10.48 -3.04
N GLY A 27 5.15 -11.55 -2.98
CA GLY A 27 5.20 -12.44 -1.81
C GLY A 27 5.70 -11.73 -0.55
N GLU A 28 6.75 -10.92 -0.65
CA GLU A 28 7.28 -10.16 0.50
C GLU A 28 6.29 -9.11 1.00
N GLN A 29 5.63 -8.37 0.09
CA GLN A 29 4.63 -7.38 0.49
C GLN A 29 3.45 -8.03 1.21
N ILE A 30 2.94 -9.15 0.67
CA ILE A 30 1.85 -9.92 1.27
C ILE A 30 2.27 -10.47 2.63
N ALA A 31 3.46 -11.07 2.76
CA ALA A 31 3.95 -11.60 4.02
C ALA A 31 4.06 -10.51 5.11
N ARG A 32 4.54 -9.31 4.74
CA ARG A 32 4.61 -8.17 5.67
C ARG A 32 3.23 -7.63 6.06
N ALA A 33 2.30 -7.53 5.10
CA ALA A 33 0.92 -7.13 5.36
C ALA A 33 0.23 -8.08 6.34
N ARG A 34 0.44 -9.38 6.15
CA ARG A 34 -0.06 -10.44 7.04
C ARG A 34 0.55 -10.36 8.43
N ALA A 35 1.88 -10.20 8.52
CA ALA A 35 2.58 -10.04 9.80
C ALA A 35 2.12 -8.81 10.58
N TRP A 36 1.72 -7.74 9.89
CA TRP A 36 1.13 -6.55 10.52
C TRP A 36 -0.33 -6.73 10.94
N GLY A 37 -1.04 -7.69 10.33
CA GLY A 37 -2.38 -8.11 10.73
C GLY A 37 -3.48 -7.81 9.70
N VAL A 38 -3.18 -7.69 8.40
CA VAL A 38 -4.25 -7.72 7.38
C VAL A 38 -4.99 -9.06 7.47
N THR A 39 -6.32 -9.02 7.59
CA THR A 39 -7.15 -10.24 7.68
C THR A 39 -7.00 -11.08 6.42
N GLU A 40 -6.50 -12.30 6.58
CA GLU A 40 -6.51 -13.30 5.52
C GLU A 40 -7.87 -13.98 5.45
N SER A 41 -8.45 -14.07 4.27
CA SER A 41 -9.65 -14.87 4.06
C SER A 41 -9.64 -15.52 2.69
N MET A 42 -9.98 -16.80 2.66
CA MET A 42 -10.05 -17.60 1.45
C MET A 42 -11.46 -18.15 1.33
N LEU A 43 -12.13 -17.86 0.21
CA LEU A 43 -13.41 -18.46 -0.13
C LEU A 43 -13.19 -19.48 -1.25
N GLY A 44 -13.07 -20.76 -0.87
CA GLY A 44 -12.64 -21.82 -1.77
C GLY A 44 -11.18 -21.62 -2.19
N ARG A 45 -10.93 -21.37 -3.49
CA ARG A 45 -9.60 -21.06 -4.04
C ARG A 45 -9.37 -19.56 -4.29
N ARG A 46 -10.35 -18.71 -3.97
CA ARG A 46 -10.26 -17.27 -4.19
C ARG A 46 -9.81 -16.58 -2.92
N ASP A 47 -8.79 -15.75 -3.05
CA ASP A 47 -8.34 -14.83 -2.02
C ASP A 47 -9.37 -13.68 -1.92
N ILE A 48 -10.04 -13.62 -0.77
CA ILE A 48 -10.97 -12.55 -0.39
C ILE A 48 -10.44 -11.76 0.81
N SER A 49 -9.13 -11.85 1.05
CA SER A 49 -8.44 -11.02 2.05
C SER A 49 -8.65 -9.55 1.74
N ALA A 50 -8.45 -8.69 2.73
CA ALA A 50 -8.48 -7.23 2.57
C ALA A 50 -7.24 -6.71 1.81
N LEU A 51 -6.92 -7.33 0.67
CA LEU A 51 -5.77 -7.05 -0.18
C LEU A 51 -6.22 -6.42 -1.51
N ILE A 52 -5.58 -5.31 -1.84
CA ILE A 52 -5.76 -4.59 -3.10
C ILE A 52 -4.47 -4.80 -3.89
N ILE A 53 -4.55 -5.47 -5.05
CA ILE A 53 -3.36 -5.83 -5.82
C ILE A 53 -3.35 -5.07 -7.13
N ASP A 54 -2.37 -4.18 -7.27
CA ASP A 54 -2.04 -3.55 -8.55
C ASP A 54 -0.77 -4.19 -9.11
N ASP A 55 -0.89 -4.94 -10.20
CA ASP A 55 0.26 -5.45 -10.94
C ASP A 55 0.57 -4.55 -12.14
N VAL A 56 1.65 -3.79 -12.01
CA VAL A 56 2.15 -2.86 -13.03
C VAL A 56 3.56 -3.26 -13.51
N THR A 57 3.86 -4.55 -13.47
CA THR A 57 5.11 -5.11 -14.01
C THR A 57 5.25 -4.77 -15.49
N GLY A 58 6.46 -4.40 -15.91
CA GLY A 58 6.78 -4.01 -17.28
C GLY A 58 6.27 -2.64 -17.69
N LYS A 59 5.48 -1.96 -16.86
CA LYS A 59 4.90 -0.65 -17.20
C LYS A 59 5.92 0.48 -17.01
N ARG A 60 5.95 1.39 -17.98
CA ARG A 60 6.77 2.60 -17.95
C ARG A 60 5.86 3.80 -18.18
N THR A 61 5.55 4.51 -17.11
CA THR A 61 4.71 5.71 -17.18
C THR A 61 5.11 6.69 -16.09
N THR A 62 4.71 7.93 -16.26
CA THR A 62 4.64 8.94 -15.20
C THR A 62 3.19 9.17 -14.74
N ASN A 63 2.21 8.75 -15.56
CA ASN A 63 0.79 8.73 -15.22
C ASN A 63 0.41 7.37 -14.60
N TRP A 64 0.66 7.24 -13.30
CA TRP A 64 0.36 6.03 -12.52
C TRP A 64 -1.11 5.84 -12.16
N PRO A 65 -1.92 6.89 -11.86
CA PRO A 65 -3.31 6.70 -11.46
C PRO A 65 -4.12 5.82 -12.43
N GLY A 66 -3.91 5.98 -13.75
CA GLY A 66 -4.60 5.17 -14.76
C GLY A 66 -4.16 3.70 -14.86
N LEU A 67 -3.05 3.31 -14.23
CA LEU A 67 -2.54 1.93 -14.22
C LEU A 67 -2.81 1.20 -12.89
N LEU A 68 -3.20 1.92 -11.85
CA LEU A 68 -3.49 1.39 -10.52
C LEU A 68 -5.00 1.23 -10.33
N ALA A 69 -5.62 0.47 -11.24
CA ALA A 69 -7.08 0.39 -11.36
C ALA A 69 -7.73 -0.24 -10.11
N ALA A 70 -7.08 -1.21 -9.46
CA ALA A 70 -7.64 -1.85 -8.26
C ALA A 70 -7.62 -0.87 -7.08
N ARG A 71 -6.53 -0.12 -6.91
CA ARG A 71 -6.45 0.96 -5.93
C ARG A 71 -7.43 2.08 -6.21
N ALA A 72 -7.61 2.50 -7.46
CA ALA A 72 -8.60 3.53 -7.80
C ALA A 72 -10.02 3.09 -7.41
N SER A 73 -10.43 1.88 -7.81
CA SER A 73 -11.73 1.32 -7.45
C SER A 73 -11.92 1.17 -5.94
N PHE A 74 -10.86 0.81 -5.22
CA PHE A 74 -10.87 0.73 -3.76
C PHE A 74 -11.11 2.12 -3.15
N LEU A 75 -10.35 3.13 -3.55
CA LEU A 75 -10.47 4.50 -3.03
C LEU A 75 -11.84 5.12 -3.34
N ASP A 76 -12.42 4.81 -4.50
CA ASP A 76 -13.77 5.28 -4.84
C ASP A 76 -14.83 4.62 -3.96
N THR A 77 -14.68 3.33 -3.66
CA THR A 77 -15.57 2.60 -2.74
C THR A 77 -15.43 3.16 -1.32
N MET A 78 -14.20 3.35 -0.85
CA MET A 78 -13.94 3.86 0.51
C MET A 78 -14.37 5.32 0.67
N GLY A 79 -14.26 6.13 -0.39
CA GLY A 79 -14.79 7.50 -0.39
C GLY A 79 -16.32 7.57 -0.27
N ALA A 80 -17.04 6.51 -0.67
CA ALA A 80 -18.49 6.45 -0.54
C ALA A 80 -18.94 6.00 0.86
N ILE A 81 -18.20 5.10 1.51
CA ILE A 81 -18.59 4.53 2.81
C ILE A 81 -17.92 5.21 4.01
N LEU A 82 -16.80 5.91 3.79
CA LEU A 82 -15.99 6.62 4.79
C LEU A 82 -15.66 5.78 6.04
N PRO A 83 -14.83 4.74 5.91
CA PRO A 83 -14.53 3.84 7.02
C PRO A 83 -13.52 4.50 7.99
N ALA A 84 -14.03 5.39 8.83
CA ALA A 84 -13.23 6.18 9.76
C ALA A 84 -12.38 5.28 10.67
N GLY A 85 -11.06 5.52 10.68
CA GLY A 85 -10.11 4.79 11.52
C GLY A 85 -9.54 3.51 10.90
N ASP A 86 -10.04 3.07 9.73
CA ASP A 86 -9.42 1.98 8.98
C ASP A 86 -8.00 2.35 8.55
N GLN A 87 -7.13 1.35 8.42
CA GLN A 87 -5.70 1.51 8.17
C GLN A 87 -5.31 0.83 6.87
N VAL A 88 -4.49 1.50 6.06
CA VAL A 88 -4.01 0.97 4.78
C VAL A 88 -2.51 0.75 4.83
N PHE A 89 -2.10 -0.51 4.72
CA PHE A 89 -0.71 -0.95 4.69
C PHE A 89 -0.06 -0.73 3.33
N PHE A 90 1.16 -0.22 3.37
CA PHE A 90 2.13 -0.21 2.28
C PHE A 90 3.48 -0.75 2.77
N ALA A 91 4.14 -1.57 1.94
CA ALA A 91 5.39 -2.22 2.34
C ALA A 91 6.57 -1.25 2.46
N THR A 92 6.68 -0.28 1.55
CA THR A 92 7.71 0.76 1.53
C THR A 92 7.11 2.10 1.05
N PRO A 93 7.79 3.24 1.26
CA PRO A 93 7.39 4.54 0.73
C PRO A 93 7.06 4.49 -0.77
N LEU A 94 7.89 3.84 -1.59
CA LEU A 94 7.65 3.76 -3.04
C LEU A 94 6.42 2.91 -3.42
N CYS A 95 5.90 2.06 -2.53
CA CYS A 95 4.60 1.39 -2.72
C CYS A 95 3.42 2.34 -2.53
N VAL A 96 3.56 3.38 -1.70
CA VAL A 96 2.53 4.43 -1.53
C VAL A 96 2.37 5.18 -2.84
N GLY A 97 3.48 5.58 -3.46
CA GLY A 97 3.48 6.14 -4.80
C GLY A 97 4.87 6.21 -5.40
N PHE A 98 4.94 6.00 -6.72
CA PHE A 98 6.19 6.02 -7.50
C PHE A 98 6.90 7.39 -7.61
N SER A 99 6.36 8.44 -6.99
CA SER A 99 6.97 9.78 -6.88
C SER A 99 6.38 10.51 -5.66
N PRO A 100 7.04 11.56 -5.13
CA PRO A 100 6.51 12.32 -3.99
C PRO A 100 5.10 12.89 -4.25
N SER A 101 4.86 13.43 -5.45
CA SER A 101 3.54 13.95 -5.82
C SER A 101 2.48 12.85 -5.84
N HIS A 102 2.80 11.66 -6.37
CA HIS A 102 1.87 10.54 -6.41
C HIS A 102 1.60 9.94 -5.02
N ALA A 103 2.64 9.84 -4.18
CA ALA A 103 2.49 9.39 -2.80
C ALA A 103 1.60 10.35 -2.00
N ARG A 104 1.83 11.66 -2.12
CA ARG A 104 1.01 12.70 -1.51
C ARG A 104 -0.46 12.58 -1.93
N GLN A 105 -0.75 12.50 -3.22
CA GLN A 105 -2.12 12.32 -3.73
C GLN A 105 -2.78 11.06 -3.16
N THR A 106 -2.04 9.96 -3.05
CA THR A 106 -2.56 8.71 -2.48
C THR A 106 -2.90 8.88 -1.00
N ILE A 107 -2.02 9.50 -0.22
CA ILE A 107 -2.21 9.74 1.22
C ILE A 107 -3.40 10.67 1.46
N GLU A 108 -3.43 11.82 0.79
CA GLU A 108 -4.51 12.81 0.92
C GLU A 108 -5.85 12.21 0.50
N ARG A 109 -5.88 11.34 -0.53
CA ARG A 109 -7.10 10.62 -0.91
C ARG A 109 -7.53 9.62 0.17
N LEU A 110 -6.61 8.87 0.77
CA LEU A 110 -6.92 7.96 1.88
C LEU A 110 -7.44 8.70 3.10
N TRP A 111 -6.82 9.82 3.47
CA TRP A 111 -7.30 10.69 4.54
C TRP A 111 -8.69 11.24 4.25
N SER A 112 -8.97 11.66 3.00
CA SER A 112 -10.33 12.09 2.62
C SER A 112 -11.39 10.99 2.72
N CYS A 113 -10.98 9.72 2.78
CA CYS A 113 -11.86 8.58 3.06
C CYS A 113 -12.00 8.28 4.57
N GLY A 114 -11.36 9.06 5.44
CA GLY A 114 -11.29 8.81 6.88
C GLY A 114 -10.29 7.73 7.32
N MET A 115 -9.39 7.32 6.42
CA MET A 115 -8.45 6.21 6.66
C MET A 115 -7.07 6.72 7.06
N MET A 116 -6.28 5.87 7.73
CA MET A 116 -4.88 6.13 8.08
C MET A 116 -3.92 5.34 7.18
N VAL A 117 -2.70 5.84 7.01
CA VAL A 117 -1.68 5.23 6.14
C VAL A 117 -0.58 4.60 6.99
N TYR A 118 -0.43 3.28 6.92
CA TYR A 118 0.66 2.56 7.55
C TYR A 118 1.75 2.22 6.54
N VAL A 119 2.98 2.68 6.78
CA VAL A 119 4.16 2.35 5.97
C VAL A 119 5.10 1.50 6.78
N HIS A 120 5.26 0.24 6.38
CA HIS A 120 5.94 -0.76 7.18
C HIS A 120 7.45 -0.55 7.30
N THR A 121 8.09 -0.05 6.25
CA THR A 121 9.54 0.19 6.23
C THR A 121 9.81 1.66 5.90
N VAL A 122 10.15 2.46 6.90
CA VAL A 122 10.71 3.81 6.72
C VAL A 122 12.20 3.84 7.08
N ARG A 123 12.91 4.92 6.72
CA ARG A 123 14.35 5.09 7.01
C ARG A 123 14.60 4.91 8.51
N GLY A 124 15.53 4.02 8.87
CA GLY A 124 15.84 3.70 10.28
C GLY A 124 15.18 2.41 10.83
N ASN A 125 14.62 1.55 9.96
CA ASN A 125 13.95 0.27 10.29
C ASN A 125 12.68 0.39 11.14
N GLY A 126 12.12 1.59 11.29
CA GLY A 126 10.81 1.79 11.90
C GLY A 126 9.66 1.58 10.91
N SER A 127 8.46 1.38 11.45
CA SER A 127 7.21 1.57 10.72
C SER A 127 6.56 2.88 11.15
N ALA A 128 5.83 3.55 10.25
CA ALA A 128 5.11 4.77 10.57
C ALA A 128 3.62 4.64 10.24
N LEU A 129 2.77 5.24 11.07
CA LEU A 129 1.34 5.39 10.86
C LEU A 129 1.05 6.88 10.74
N TYR A 130 0.40 7.29 9.65
CA TYR A 130 0.08 8.67 9.34
C TYR A 130 -1.44 8.86 9.31
N ALA A 131 -1.95 9.72 10.18
CA ALA A 131 -3.33 10.18 10.23
C ALA A 131 -3.47 11.56 9.56
N GLU A 132 -4.72 11.96 9.30
CA GLU A 132 -5.00 13.26 8.68
C GLU A 132 -4.39 14.41 9.51
N GLY A 133 -3.65 15.29 8.82
CA GLY A 133 -2.98 16.44 9.45
C GLY A 133 -1.53 16.18 9.89
N ASP A 134 -1.06 14.93 9.86
CA ASP A 134 0.34 14.62 10.16
C ASP A 134 1.30 15.22 9.12
N ASP A 135 2.51 15.58 9.56
CA ASP A 135 3.58 15.98 8.65
C ASP A 135 4.15 14.75 7.93
N ILE A 136 3.95 14.71 6.62
CA ILE A 136 4.43 13.64 5.73
C ILE A 136 5.73 14.01 5.00
N THR A 137 6.38 15.12 5.34
CA THR A 137 7.59 15.60 4.63
C THR A 137 8.68 14.53 4.56
N ASP A 138 9.02 13.93 5.70
CA ASP A 138 10.03 12.86 5.77
C ASP A 138 9.67 11.66 4.89
N LEU A 139 8.40 11.27 4.85
CA LEU A 139 7.92 10.19 4.00
C LEU A 139 8.13 10.53 2.52
N LEU A 140 7.79 11.75 2.10
CA LEU A 140 7.94 12.20 0.72
C LEU A 140 9.41 12.28 0.30
N GLU A 141 10.31 12.70 1.20
CA GLU A 141 11.75 12.64 0.97
C GLU A 141 12.25 11.20 0.80
N MET A 142 11.72 10.25 1.58
CA MET A 142 12.04 8.84 1.41
C MET A 142 11.55 8.30 0.07
N VAL A 143 10.35 8.68 -0.39
CA VAL A 143 9.85 8.33 -1.73
C VAL A 143 10.80 8.85 -2.80
N ALA A 144 11.27 10.10 -2.70
CA ALA A 144 12.22 10.67 -3.65
C ALA A 144 13.56 9.91 -3.65
N ALA A 145 14.08 9.57 -2.47
CA ALA A 145 15.31 8.82 -2.33
C ALA A 145 15.21 7.40 -2.93
N GLU A 146 14.12 6.68 -2.65
CA GLU A 146 13.86 5.34 -3.20
C GLU A 146 13.68 5.38 -4.72
N GLN A 147 12.95 6.38 -5.24
CA GLN A 147 12.77 6.58 -6.68
C GLN A 147 14.12 6.80 -7.39
N ASN A 148 14.99 7.64 -6.81
CA ASN A 148 16.33 7.90 -7.33
C ASN A 148 17.21 6.66 -7.28
N ALA A 149 17.21 5.92 -6.16
CA ALA A 149 17.96 4.67 -6.02
C ALA A 149 17.53 3.63 -7.06
N ALA A 150 16.22 3.50 -7.33
CA ALA A 150 15.71 2.61 -8.36
C ALA A 150 16.16 3.02 -9.77
N ASN A 151 16.22 4.32 -10.07
CA ASN A 151 16.72 4.83 -11.34
C ASN A 151 18.22 4.56 -11.53
N VAL A 152 19.04 4.74 -10.49
CA VAL A 152 20.49 4.48 -10.52
C VAL A 152 20.80 2.98 -10.69
N ARG A 153 20.07 2.09 -10.01
CA ARG A 153 20.23 0.63 -10.21
C ARG A 153 19.98 0.25 -11.67
N LYS A 154 18.98 0.86 -12.30
CA LYS A 154 18.64 0.62 -13.70
C LYS A 154 19.71 1.14 -14.68
N SER A 155 20.36 2.28 -14.38
CA SER A 155 21.43 2.79 -15.25
C SER A 155 22.69 1.93 -15.15
N ARG A 156 23.03 1.44 -13.94
CA ARG A 156 24.17 0.53 -13.72
C ARG A 156 24.03 -0.81 -14.44
N ASN A 157 22.83 -1.36 -14.55
CA ASN A 157 22.58 -2.63 -15.27
C ASN A 157 22.55 -2.48 -16.81
N LYS A 158 22.81 -1.28 -17.33
CA LYS A 158 22.86 -0.99 -18.78
C LYS A 158 24.27 -0.65 -19.29
N SER A 159 25.25 -0.52 -18.39
CA SER A 159 26.67 -0.35 -18.71
C SER A 159 27.38 -1.69 -18.65
#